data_AF-A0A7X2L9F1-F1
#
_entry.id   AF-A0A7X2L9F1-F1
#
_cell.length_a   1.000
_cell.length_b   1.000
_cell.length_c   1.000
_cell.angle_alpha   90.00
_cell.angle_beta   90.00
_cell.angle_gamma   90.00
#
_symmetry.space_group_name_H-M   'P 1'
#
loop_
_entity.id
_entity.type
_entity.pdbx_description
1 polymer ?
#
loop_
_entity_poly.entity_id
_entity_poly.type
_entity_poly.pdbx_seq_one_letter_code
_entity_poly.pdbx_strand_id
1 'polypeptide(L)'
;MIQRPALHAIGIALASLAFGAPARAEGDPARGAQAARTCMACHSFAPGRHLTGPSLAGVLGRKAGTANGFARYSDAVKQSGLVWDKRNLDAWLKNPAAMVPGNTMTFPGVADAHTRADLVAYLEAVSTGRVKVPDHGLPNLKELDAASRVTSIRYCGDTYRLTTADRKTHAFWEFNLRFKTDGSAAGPAAGQPVLIDTGMQGDRAAVVFARPEEISAFIQRRCP
;
A
#
# COMPACT_ATOMS: atom_id res chain seq x y z
N MET A 1 -29.55 -81.31 -39.28
CA MET A 1 -28.70 -80.29 -39.96
C MET A 1 -29.45 -78.97 -39.90
N ILE A 2 -29.00 -77.83 -39.36
CA ILE A 2 -27.79 -77.35 -38.68
C ILE A 2 -28.30 -76.17 -37.80
N GLN A 3 -28.00 -76.14 -36.51
CA GLN A 3 -28.28 -74.99 -35.62
C GLN A 3 -27.32 -73.83 -35.95
N ARG A 4 -27.83 -72.59 -36.01
CA ARG A 4 -27.00 -71.37 -36.13
C ARG A 4 -26.75 -70.80 -34.73
N PRO A 5 -25.49 -70.57 -34.31
CA PRO A 5 -25.21 -69.98 -33.00
C PRO A 5 -25.36 -68.45 -33.06
N ALA A 6 -25.95 -67.87 -32.02
CA ALA A 6 -26.04 -66.43 -31.83
C ALA A 6 -24.70 -65.88 -31.31
N LEU A 7 -24.01 -65.07 -32.12
CA LEU A 7 -22.86 -64.28 -31.67
C LEU A 7 -23.35 -63.12 -30.78
N HIS A 8 -23.05 -63.19 -29.49
CA HIS A 8 -23.14 -62.04 -28.59
C HIS A 8 -21.82 -61.25 -28.68
N ALA A 9 -21.87 -60.07 -29.29
CA ALA A 9 -20.76 -59.13 -29.27
C ALA A 9 -20.72 -58.44 -27.89
N ILE A 10 -19.75 -58.82 -27.05
CA ILE A 10 -19.45 -58.12 -25.80
C ILE A 10 -18.63 -56.88 -26.14
N GLY A 11 -19.29 -55.72 -26.18
CA GLY A 11 -18.62 -54.42 -26.30
C GLY A 11 -17.97 -54.03 -24.97
N ILE A 12 -16.64 -53.97 -24.93
CA ILE A 12 -15.88 -53.42 -23.80
C ILE A 12 -15.98 -51.89 -23.88
N ALA A 13 -16.78 -51.29 -23.01
CA ALA A 13 -16.82 -49.84 -22.84
C ALA A 13 -15.59 -49.37 -22.05
N LEU A 14 -14.65 -48.70 -22.73
CA LEU A 14 -13.61 -47.92 -22.06
C LEU A 14 -14.26 -46.71 -21.36
N ALA A 15 -14.41 -46.78 -20.05
CA ALA A 15 -14.80 -45.63 -19.23
C ALA A 15 -13.59 -44.69 -19.07
N SER A 16 -13.55 -43.63 -19.88
CA SER A 16 -12.58 -42.53 -19.75
C SER A 16 -12.84 -41.77 -18.44
N LEU A 17 -12.05 -42.04 -17.41
CA LEU A 17 -12.01 -41.22 -16.20
C LEU A 17 -11.41 -39.85 -16.55
N ALA A 18 -12.28 -38.88 -16.83
CA ALA A 18 -11.90 -37.48 -16.95
C ALA A 18 -11.43 -36.99 -15.58
N PHE A 19 -10.11 -36.85 -15.42
CA PHE A 19 -9.50 -36.23 -14.25
C PHE A 19 -9.81 -34.72 -14.32
N GLY A 20 -10.90 -34.29 -13.67
CA GLY A 20 -11.22 -32.88 -13.52
C GLY A 20 -10.14 -32.19 -12.70
N ALA A 21 -9.33 -31.33 -13.34
CA ALA A 21 -8.45 -30.43 -12.61
C ALA A 21 -9.31 -29.57 -11.66
N PRO A 22 -8.89 -29.34 -10.40
CA PRO A 22 -9.65 -28.50 -9.49
C PRO A 22 -9.72 -27.10 -10.10
N ALA A 23 -10.93 -26.67 -10.46
CA ALA A 23 -11.20 -25.29 -10.81
C ALA A 23 -10.84 -24.45 -9.58
N ARG A 24 -9.75 -23.69 -9.64
CA ARG A 24 -9.49 -22.65 -8.64
C ARG A 24 -10.65 -21.69 -8.75
N ALA A 25 -11.50 -21.63 -7.73
CA ALA A 25 -12.55 -20.62 -7.66
C ALA A 25 -11.91 -19.25 -7.92
N GLU A 26 -12.37 -18.57 -8.96
CA GLU A 26 -11.87 -17.27 -9.34
C GLU A 26 -12.19 -16.29 -8.21
N GLY A 27 -11.20 -15.50 -7.78
CA GLY A 27 -11.37 -14.57 -6.67
C GLY A 27 -12.37 -13.47 -7.00
N ASP A 28 -13.03 -12.94 -5.97
CA ASP A 28 -13.97 -11.82 -6.08
C ASP A 28 -13.28 -10.51 -5.67
N PRO A 29 -13.16 -9.52 -6.56
CA PRO A 29 -12.51 -8.26 -6.26
C PRO A 29 -13.25 -7.40 -5.22
N ALA A 30 -14.57 -7.55 -5.06
CA ALA A 30 -15.34 -6.82 -4.05
C ALA A 30 -15.07 -7.37 -2.64
N ARG A 31 -15.03 -8.70 -2.49
CA ARG A 31 -14.56 -9.32 -1.23
C ARG A 31 -13.08 -9.05 -0.99
N GLY A 32 -12.28 -9.04 -2.05
CA GLY A 32 -10.86 -8.69 -1.99
C GLY A 32 -10.64 -7.27 -1.48
N ALA A 33 -11.48 -6.31 -1.86
CA ALA A 33 -11.42 -4.94 -1.34
C ALA A 33 -11.65 -4.88 0.18
N GLN A 34 -12.53 -5.73 0.72
CA GLN A 34 -12.74 -5.86 2.16
C GLN A 34 -11.48 -6.39 2.85
N ALA A 35 -10.90 -7.46 2.32
CA ALA A 35 -9.68 -8.06 2.88
C ALA A 35 -8.46 -7.12 2.77
N ALA A 36 -8.39 -6.32 1.70
CA ALA A 36 -7.31 -5.39 1.43
C ALA A 36 -7.17 -4.26 2.46
N ARG A 37 -8.19 -4.03 3.30
CA ARG A 37 -8.14 -3.06 4.41
C ARG A 37 -6.96 -3.30 5.35
N THR A 38 -6.56 -4.56 5.57
CA THR A 38 -5.39 -4.90 6.40
C THR A 38 -4.08 -4.36 5.80
N CYS A 39 -4.01 -4.24 4.47
CA CYS A 39 -2.83 -3.74 3.76
C CYS A 39 -2.72 -2.21 3.83
N MET A 40 -3.84 -1.51 4.04
CA MET A 40 -3.93 -0.05 3.96
C MET A 40 -3.16 0.69 5.06
N ALA A 41 -2.84 0.02 6.17
CA ALA A 41 -1.97 0.57 7.20
C ALA A 41 -0.54 0.85 6.70
N CYS A 42 -0.07 0.05 5.73
CA CYS A 42 1.30 0.09 5.25
C CYS A 42 1.41 0.38 3.75
N HIS A 43 0.33 0.27 2.99
CA HIS A 43 0.35 0.44 1.54
C HIS A 43 -0.76 1.37 1.08
N SER A 44 -0.44 2.22 0.10
CA SER A 44 -1.47 2.85 -0.72
C SER A 44 -1.70 2.05 -2.00
N PHE A 45 -2.89 2.16 -2.54
CA PHE A 45 -3.24 1.68 -3.88
C PHE A 45 -3.25 2.80 -4.92
N ALA A 46 -2.96 4.04 -4.52
CA ALA A 46 -2.79 5.15 -5.45
C ALA A 46 -1.38 5.10 -6.10
N PRO A 47 -1.26 5.34 -7.41
CA PRO A 47 0.04 5.35 -8.10
C PRO A 47 1.03 6.34 -7.46
N GLY A 48 2.28 5.91 -7.28
CA GLY A 48 3.37 6.75 -6.76
C GLY A 48 3.27 7.12 -5.28
N ARG A 49 2.19 6.74 -4.60
CA ARG A 49 1.97 7.06 -3.20
C ARG A 49 2.49 5.94 -2.30
N HIS A 50 3.61 6.19 -1.62
CA HIS A 50 4.21 5.22 -0.70
C HIS A 50 3.85 5.53 0.75
N LEU A 51 3.64 4.49 1.55
CA LEU A 51 3.50 4.60 3.00
C LEU A 51 4.71 3.90 3.64
N THR A 52 4.53 3.15 4.72
CA THR A 52 5.57 2.27 5.27
C THR A 52 6.13 1.34 4.19
N GLY A 53 5.23 0.73 3.40
CA GLY A 53 5.51 -0.07 2.21
C GLY A 53 5.27 0.67 0.89
N PRO A 54 5.68 0.05 -0.24
CA PRO A 54 5.51 0.59 -1.58
C PRO A 54 4.03 0.71 -1.99
N SER A 55 3.75 1.50 -3.03
CA SER A 55 2.42 1.54 -3.63
C SER A 55 2.11 0.19 -4.27
N LEU A 56 0.89 -0.30 -4.06
CA LEU A 56 0.37 -1.53 -4.70
C LEU A 56 -0.35 -1.23 -6.02
N ALA A 57 -0.45 0.04 -6.43
CA ALA A 57 -0.91 0.39 -7.77
C ALA A 57 -0.04 -0.27 -8.83
N GLY A 58 -0.65 -0.96 -9.80
CA GLY A 58 0.09 -1.62 -10.89
C GLY A 58 1.09 -2.67 -10.39
N VAL A 59 0.77 -3.38 -9.31
CA VAL A 59 1.66 -4.42 -8.75
C VAL A 59 1.69 -5.66 -9.64
N LEU A 60 0.58 -6.02 -10.28
CA LEU A 60 0.51 -7.22 -11.12
C LEU A 60 1.45 -7.08 -12.33
N GLY A 61 2.30 -8.08 -12.55
CA GLY A 61 3.31 -8.10 -13.62
C GLY A 61 4.58 -7.30 -13.32
N ARG A 62 4.63 -6.53 -12.22
CA ARG A 62 5.82 -5.75 -11.85
C ARG A 62 6.89 -6.66 -11.24
N LYS A 63 8.17 -6.39 -11.55
CA LYS A 63 9.30 -7.02 -10.86
C LYS A 63 9.29 -6.65 -9.37
N ALA A 64 9.58 -7.62 -8.50
CA ALA A 64 9.69 -7.37 -7.08
C ALA A 64 10.84 -6.40 -6.77
N GLY A 65 10.64 -5.50 -5.82
CA GLY A 65 11.66 -4.52 -5.44
C GLY A 65 11.83 -3.32 -6.36
N THR A 66 10.91 -3.09 -7.32
CA THR A 66 11.09 -2.04 -8.34
C THR A 66 9.96 -1.02 -8.43
N ALA A 67 9.17 -0.82 -7.37
CA ALA A 67 8.21 0.29 -7.36
C ALA A 67 8.95 1.63 -7.46
N ASN A 68 8.66 2.40 -8.50
CA ASN A 68 9.31 3.70 -8.73
C ASN A 68 9.08 4.64 -7.54
N GLY A 69 10.14 5.26 -7.03
CA GLY A 69 10.08 6.16 -5.87
C GLY A 69 10.20 5.47 -4.51
N PHE A 70 10.19 4.13 -4.43
CA PHE A 70 10.33 3.40 -3.17
C PHE A 70 11.73 2.77 -3.02
N ALA A 71 12.64 3.48 -2.34
CA ALA A 71 14.01 2.99 -2.13
C ALA A 71 14.15 1.96 -0.99
N ARG A 72 13.21 1.94 -0.03
CA ARG A 72 13.31 1.21 1.26
C ARG A 72 12.98 -0.28 1.16
N TYR A 73 13.20 -0.91 0.01
CA TYR A 73 13.09 -2.37 -0.11
C TYR A 73 14.23 -3.05 0.66
N SER A 74 13.91 -4.15 1.35
CA SER A 74 14.93 -5.10 1.81
C SER A 74 15.72 -5.64 0.63
N ASP A 75 17.02 -5.90 0.80
CA ASP A 75 17.85 -6.47 -0.26
C ASP A 75 17.37 -7.85 -0.70
N ALA A 76 16.81 -8.64 0.22
CA ALA A 76 16.19 -9.93 -0.09
C ALA A 76 15.09 -9.82 -1.16
N VAL A 77 14.18 -8.85 -1.04
CA VAL A 77 13.13 -8.62 -2.05
C VAL A 77 13.70 -8.10 -3.37
N LYS A 78 14.70 -7.21 -3.33
CA LYS A 78 15.36 -6.69 -4.56
C LYS A 78 16.05 -7.82 -5.34
N GLN A 79 16.66 -8.78 -4.64
CA GLN A 79 17.42 -9.88 -5.22
C GLN A 79 16.59 -11.14 -5.49
N SER A 80 15.33 -11.19 -5.04
CA SER A 80 14.46 -12.36 -5.16
C SER A 80 14.22 -12.84 -6.60
N GLY A 81 14.41 -11.96 -7.60
CA GLY A 81 14.12 -12.27 -9.01
C GLY A 81 12.63 -12.44 -9.33
N LEU A 82 11.75 -12.22 -8.36
CA LEU A 82 10.31 -12.44 -8.50
C LEU A 82 9.67 -11.42 -9.44
N VAL A 83 8.65 -11.88 -10.16
CA VAL A 83 7.66 -11.05 -10.84
C VAL A 83 6.32 -11.29 -10.17
N TRP A 84 5.57 -10.24 -9.87
CA TRP A 84 4.28 -10.33 -9.20
C TRP A 84 3.17 -10.81 -10.16
N ASP A 85 3.21 -12.09 -10.52
CA ASP A 85 2.10 -12.79 -11.14
C ASP A 85 1.10 -13.30 -10.08
N LYS A 86 -0.05 -13.84 -10.50
CA LYS A 86 -1.10 -14.33 -9.58
C LYS A 86 -0.59 -15.42 -8.63
N ARG A 87 0.28 -16.31 -9.11
CA ARG A 87 0.83 -17.43 -8.32
C ARG A 87 1.81 -16.93 -7.26
N ASN A 88 2.71 -16.03 -7.65
CA ASN A 88 3.69 -15.46 -6.76
C ASN A 88 3.04 -14.53 -5.73
N LEU A 89 1.99 -13.80 -6.10
CA LEU A 89 1.18 -13.03 -5.16
C LEU A 89 0.44 -13.93 -4.16
N ASP A 90 -0.18 -15.04 -4.59
CA ASP A 90 -0.80 -16.01 -3.66
C ASP A 90 0.22 -16.58 -2.66
N ALA A 91 1.40 -17.01 -3.14
CA ALA A 91 2.46 -17.53 -2.28
C ALA A 91 3.00 -16.46 -1.31
N TRP A 92 3.18 -15.23 -1.79
CA TRP A 92 3.64 -14.10 -1.00
C TRP A 92 2.64 -13.75 0.10
N LEU A 93 1.36 -13.65 -0.26
CA LEU A 93 0.29 -13.35 0.69
C LEU A 93 0.09 -14.48 1.70
N LYS A 94 0.43 -15.73 1.37
CA LYS A 94 0.33 -16.87 2.29
C LYS A 94 1.35 -16.76 3.42
N ASN A 95 2.61 -16.50 3.10
CA ASN A 95 3.68 -16.35 4.09
C ASN A 95 4.88 -15.61 3.48
N PRO A 96 4.97 -14.28 3.63
CA PRO A 96 6.05 -13.49 3.04
C PRO A 96 7.43 -13.88 3.57
N ALA A 97 7.53 -14.12 4.88
CA ALA A 97 8.77 -14.49 5.56
C ALA A 97 9.33 -15.83 5.07
N ALA A 98 8.45 -16.81 4.80
CA ALA A 98 8.86 -18.08 4.23
C ALA A 98 9.21 -17.97 2.73
N MET A 99 8.49 -17.14 1.96
CA MET A 99 8.73 -17.00 0.53
C MET A 99 10.02 -16.23 0.23
N VAL A 100 10.29 -15.14 0.95
CA VAL A 100 11.54 -14.38 0.83
C VAL A 100 12.09 -14.13 2.23
N PRO A 101 12.94 -15.04 2.75
CA PRO A 101 13.62 -14.83 4.03
C PRO A 101 14.43 -13.53 4.04
N GLY A 102 14.34 -12.77 5.13
CA GLY A 102 15.01 -11.47 5.27
C GLY A 102 14.26 -10.29 4.64
N ASN A 103 13.04 -10.49 4.13
CA ASN A 103 12.18 -9.35 3.78
C ASN A 103 11.75 -8.57 5.03
N THR A 104 11.51 -7.26 4.87
CA THR A 104 11.15 -6.36 5.98
C THR A 104 9.64 -6.13 6.11
N MET A 105 8.80 -6.86 5.36
CA MET A 105 7.34 -6.77 5.48
C MET A 105 6.89 -7.63 6.66
N THR A 106 6.65 -6.99 7.82
CA THR A 106 6.19 -7.64 9.05
C THR A 106 4.70 -8.00 8.96
N PHE A 107 4.37 -8.92 8.05
CA PHE A 107 3.01 -9.40 7.82
C PHE A 107 2.98 -10.92 8.02
N PRO A 108 2.10 -11.45 8.89
CA PRO A 108 2.07 -12.90 9.19
C PRO A 108 1.58 -13.76 8.01
N GLY A 109 0.93 -13.14 7.02
CA GLY A 109 0.29 -13.84 5.91
C GLY A 109 -1.21 -14.05 6.12
N VAL A 110 -1.88 -14.53 5.08
CA VAL A 110 -3.30 -14.87 5.04
C VAL A 110 -3.42 -16.38 4.84
N ALA A 111 -3.82 -17.10 5.88
CA ALA A 111 -3.88 -18.56 5.85
C ALA A 111 -4.97 -19.08 4.90
N ASP A 112 -6.13 -18.43 4.88
CA ASP A 112 -7.27 -18.84 4.05
C ASP A 112 -7.01 -18.60 2.56
N ALA A 113 -7.16 -19.66 1.76
CA ALA A 113 -6.87 -19.62 0.33
C ALA A 113 -7.90 -18.83 -0.48
N HIS A 114 -9.17 -18.81 -0.04
CA HIS A 114 -10.22 -18.04 -0.70
C HIS A 114 -9.98 -16.54 -0.52
N THR A 115 -9.65 -16.11 0.69
CA THR A 115 -9.29 -14.71 1.00
C THR A 115 -8.07 -14.26 0.19
N ARG A 116 -7.06 -15.12 0.01
CA ARG A 116 -5.92 -14.80 -0.87
C ARG A 116 -6.33 -14.67 -2.33
N ALA A 117 -7.18 -15.57 -2.84
CA ALA A 117 -7.69 -15.48 -4.21
C ALA A 117 -8.45 -14.16 -4.44
N ASP A 118 -9.32 -13.79 -3.50
CA ASP A 118 -10.06 -12.52 -3.51
C ASP A 118 -9.11 -11.31 -3.48
N LEU A 119 -8.07 -11.32 -2.62
CA LEU A 119 -7.03 -10.29 -2.59
C LEU A 119 -6.27 -10.16 -3.91
N VAL A 120 -5.88 -11.29 -4.52
CA VAL A 120 -5.18 -11.28 -5.82
C VAL A 120 -6.08 -10.70 -6.91
N ALA A 121 -7.36 -11.07 -6.94
CA ALA A 121 -8.34 -10.51 -7.87
C ALA A 121 -8.50 -8.99 -7.68
N TYR A 122 -8.52 -8.52 -6.43
CA TYR A 122 -8.55 -7.08 -6.14
C TYR A 122 -7.27 -6.37 -6.61
N LEU A 123 -6.08 -6.92 -6.33
CA LEU A 123 -4.81 -6.32 -6.78
C LEU A 123 -4.68 -6.26 -8.31
N GLU A 124 -5.21 -7.27 -9.01
CA GLU A 124 -5.35 -7.26 -10.47
C GLU A 124 -6.28 -6.14 -10.94
N ALA A 125 -7.44 -5.99 -10.29
CA ALA A 125 -8.41 -4.96 -10.63
C ALA A 125 -7.85 -3.54 -10.39
N VAL A 126 -7.12 -3.33 -9.28
CA VAL A 126 -6.37 -2.09 -9.02
C VAL A 126 -5.32 -1.84 -10.09
N SER A 127 -4.56 -2.88 -10.47
CA SER A 127 -3.50 -2.76 -11.48
C SER A 127 -4.02 -2.44 -12.88
N THR A 128 -5.28 -2.79 -13.16
CA THR A 128 -5.93 -2.57 -14.46
C THR A 128 -6.90 -1.38 -14.46
N GLY A 129 -6.99 -0.62 -13.35
CA GLY A 129 -7.87 0.54 -13.23
C GLY A 129 -9.37 0.21 -13.17
N ARG A 130 -9.73 -1.05 -12.90
CA ARG A 130 -11.12 -1.54 -12.93
C ARG A 130 -11.90 -1.29 -11.63
N VAL A 131 -11.23 -0.82 -10.58
CA VAL A 131 -11.86 -0.53 -9.29
C VAL A 131 -11.42 0.84 -8.79
N LYS A 132 -12.39 1.63 -8.32
CA LYS A 132 -12.12 2.88 -7.60
C LYS A 132 -11.65 2.55 -6.19
N VAL A 133 -10.38 2.80 -5.91
CA VAL A 133 -9.79 2.44 -4.63
C VAL A 133 -10.11 3.49 -3.57
N PRO A 134 -10.58 3.12 -2.37
CA PRO A 134 -10.66 4.05 -1.26
C PRO A 134 -9.27 4.59 -0.93
N ASP A 135 -9.04 5.88 -1.17
CA ASP A 135 -7.85 6.56 -0.68
C ASP A 135 -8.12 6.97 0.77
N HIS A 136 -7.47 6.29 1.72
CA HIS A 136 -7.49 6.67 3.14
C HIS A 136 -6.23 7.42 3.55
N GLY A 137 -5.38 7.82 2.60
CA GLY A 137 -4.19 8.59 2.93
C GLY A 137 -4.41 10.11 2.89
N LEU A 138 -3.50 10.85 3.52
CA LEU A 138 -3.35 12.32 3.39
C LEU A 138 -3.63 12.83 1.96
N PRO A 139 -4.34 13.94 1.75
CA PRO A 139 -4.55 14.48 0.41
C PRO A 139 -3.22 14.87 -0.26
N ASN A 140 -3.25 15.21 -1.56
CA ASN A 140 -2.10 15.85 -2.19
C ASN A 140 -1.78 17.15 -1.43
N LEU A 141 -0.63 17.16 -0.75
CA LEU A 141 -0.26 18.24 0.16
C LEU A 141 -0.03 19.55 -0.60
N LYS A 142 0.22 19.52 -1.92
CA LYS A 142 0.30 20.72 -2.78
C LYS A 142 -1.04 21.41 -3.01
N GLU A 143 -2.16 20.70 -2.82
CA GLU A 143 -3.50 21.20 -3.09
C GLU A 143 -4.21 21.73 -1.85
N LEU A 144 -3.62 21.53 -0.66
CA LEU A 144 -4.16 22.06 0.59
C LEU A 144 -4.20 23.60 0.63
N ASP A 145 -5.17 24.11 1.38
CA ASP A 145 -5.51 25.53 1.44
C ASP A 145 -4.54 26.37 2.29
N ALA A 146 -4.80 27.69 2.35
CA ALA A 146 -3.99 28.65 3.10
C ALA A 146 -3.94 28.38 4.61
N ALA A 147 -4.96 27.73 5.18
CA ALA A 147 -4.98 27.37 6.60
C ALA A 147 -3.97 26.26 6.92
N SER A 148 -3.61 25.44 5.93
CA SER A 148 -2.62 24.37 6.10
C SER A 148 -1.19 24.81 5.79
N ARG A 149 -0.99 25.96 5.13
CA ARG A 149 0.33 26.44 4.66
C ARG A 149 1.09 27.16 5.76
N VAL A 150 2.18 26.58 6.25
CA VAL A 150 2.98 27.20 7.33
C VAL A 150 3.93 28.24 6.72
N THR A 151 3.88 29.46 7.24
CA THR A 151 4.70 30.61 6.78
C THR A 151 5.80 30.97 7.77
N SER A 152 5.66 30.63 9.05
CA SER A 152 6.75 30.73 10.02
C SER A 152 6.60 29.74 11.16
N ILE A 153 7.73 29.33 11.75
CA ILE A 153 7.76 28.53 12.98
C ILE A 153 8.71 29.23 13.95
N ARG A 154 8.19 29.62 15.12
CA ARG A 154 9.00 30.15 16.22
C ARG A 154 9.07 29.14 17.34
N TYR A 155 10.24 28.96 17.92
CA TYR A 155 10.46 28.13 19.10
C TYR A 155 11.00 28.99 20.26
N CYS A 156 10.38 28.87 21.42
CA CYS A 156 10.81 29.50 22.67
C CYS A 156 10.32 28.66 23.85
N GLY A 157 11.21 28.38 24.81
CA GLY A 157 10.93 27.47 25.90
C GLY A 157 10.67 26.06 25.37
N ASP A 158 9.49 25.51 25.68
CA ASP A 158 9.02 24.18 25.30
C ASP A 158 7.97 24.20 24.17
N THR A 159 7.75 25.37 23.55
CA THR A 159 6.59 25.61 22.69
C THR A 159 7.00 26.06 21.29
N TYR A 160 6.46 25.37 20.30
CA TYR A 160 6.44 25.82 18.90
C TYR A 160 5.20 26.66 18.63
N ARG A 161 5.38 27.82 17.98
CA ARG A 161 4.31 28.69 17.48
C ARG A 161 4.42 28.76 15.97
N LEU A 162 3.45 28.17 15.28
CA LEU A 162 3.39 28.13 13.82
C LEU A 162 2.40 29.17 13.35
N THR A 163 2.78 29.97 12.36
CA THR A 163 1.85 30.86 11.67
C THR A 163 1.53 30.29 10.30
N THR A 164 0.26 30.25 9.93
CA THR A 164 -0.24 29.76 8.64
C THR A 164 -0.49 30.91 7.66
N ALA A 165 -0.70 30.62 6.37
CA ALA A 165 -0.86 31.64 5.33
C ALA A 165 -2.18 32.42 5.47
N ASP A 166 -3.18 31.85 6.15
CA ASP A 166 -4.38 32.56 6.58
C ASP A 166 -4.16 33.46 7.82
N ARG A 167 -2.90 33.60 8.26
CA ARG A 167 -2.43 34.42 9.39
C ARG A 167 -2.85 33.93 10.77
N LYS A 168 -3.36 32.71 10.91
CA LYS A 168 -3.59 32.10 12.22
C LYS A 168 -2.28 31.63 12.84
N THR A 169 -2.22 31.64 14.17
CA THR A 169 -1.08 31.10 14.92
C THR A 169 -1.54 29.94 15.78
N HIS A 170 -0.83 28.82 15.68
CA HIS A 170 -1.07 27.58 16.41
C HIS A 170 0.11 27.33 17.35
N ALA A 171 -0.18 27.00 18.61
CA ALA A 171 0.83 26.69 19.61
C ALA A 171 0.80 25.18 19.92
N PHE A 172 1.97 24.56 19.90
CA PHE A 172 2.12 23.16 20.28
C PHE A 172 3.30 23.03 21.24
N TRP A 173 3.09 22.27 22.32
CA TRP A 173 4.17 21.74 23.13
C TRP A 173 5.08 20.84 22.27
N GLU A 174 6.38 20.81 22.55
CA GLU A 174 7.38 20.15 21.72
C GLU A 174 7.10 18.66 21.43
N PHE A 175 6.55 17.92 22.39
CA PHE A 175 6.18 16.51 22.19
C PHE A 175 4.95 16.29 21.31
N ASN A 176 4.15 17.35 21.11
CA ASN A 176 2.92 17.31 20.33
C ASN A 176 3.11 17.74 18.87
N LEU A 177 4.27 18.30 18.51
CA LEU A 177 4.59 18.68 17.14
C LEU A 177 5.65 17.76 16.54
N ARG A 178 5.32 17.13 15.41
CA ARG A 178 6.27 16.30 14.67
C ARG A 178 6.74 16.99 13.40
N PHE A 179 8.05 17.00 13.16
CA PHE A 179 8.59 17.40 11.87
C PHE A 179 8.77 16.17 10.99
N LYS A 180 8.23 16.25 9.77
CA LYS A 180 8.26 15.16 8.79
C LYS A 180 8.73 15.69 7.45
N THR A 181 9.16 14.79 6.58
CA THR A 181 9.48 15.10 5.19
C THR A 181 8.69 14.20 4.26
N ASP A 182 8.16 14.79 3.18
CA ASP A 182 7.55 14.06 2.07
C ASP A 182 8.04 14.68 0.75
N GLY A 183 9.05 14.06 0.14
CA GLY A 183 9.59 14.47 -1.15
C GLY A 183 8.83 13.90 -2.36
N SER A 184 7.68 13.24 -2.14
CA SER A 184 6.92 12.61 -3.23
C SER A 184 6.18 13.63 -4.10
N ALA A 185 5.62 13.16 -5.22
CA ALA A 185 4.77 13.97 -6.09
C ALA A 185 3.52 14.52 -5.36
N ALA A 186 3.04 13.83 -4.33
CA ALA A 186 1.92 14.26 -3.48
C ALA A 186 2.37 15.01 -2.22
N GLY A 187 3.68 15.10 -1.94
CA GLY A 187 4.24 15.88 -0.85
C GLY A 187 4.16 17.39 -1.10
N PRO A 188 4.48 18.23 -0.11
CA PRO A 188 4.42 19.69 -0.26
C PRO A 188 5.38 20.23 -1.33
N ALA A 189 5.16 21.48 -1.75
CA ALA A 189 6.13 22.19 -2.59
C ALA A 189 7.34 22.62 -1.75
N ALA A 190 8.52 22.69 -2.37
CA ALA A 190 9.73 23.15 -1.70
C ALA A 190 9.54 24.57 -1.12
N GLY A 191 9.98 24.77 0.12
CA GLY A 191 9.77 26.02 0.86
C GLY A 191 8.32 26.32 1.27
N GLN A 192 7.38 25.40 1.04
CA GLN A 192 5.97 25.56 1.43
C GLN A 192 5.54 24.43 2.38
N PRO A 193 6.05 24.41 3.62
CA PRO A 193 5.70 23.37 4.58
C PRO A 193 4.22 23.40 4.95
N VAL A 194 3.71 22.24 5.36
CA VAL A 194 2.27 22.01 5.54
C VAL A 194 1.98 21.47 6.91
N LEU A 195 1.05 22.11 7.60
CA LEU A 195 0.48 21.65 8.85
C LEU A 195 -0.59 20.59 8.58
N ILE A 196 -0.46 19.44 9.25
CA ILE A 196 -1.47 18.38 9.26
C ILE A 196 -1.82 18.01 10.69
N ASP A 197 -3.11 17.86 10.97
CA ASP A 197 -3.58 17.34 12.25
C ASP A 197 -3.32 15.83 12.32
N THR A 198 -2.82 15.38 13.48
CA THR A 198 -2.47 13.97 13.70
C THR A 198 -3.07 13.41 14.99
N GLY A 199 -3.69 14.26 15.82
CA GLY A 199 -4.49 13.88 16.98
C GLY A 199 -5.97 13.95 16.69
N MET A 200 -6.78 13.15 17.38
CA MET A 200 -8.25 13.21 17.24
C MET A 200 -8.86 14.44 17.92
N GLN A 201 -8.09 15.16 18.74
CA GLN A 201 -8.54 16.35 19.47
C GLN A 201 -7.83 17.63 19.00
N GLY A 202 -7.05 17.59 17.91
CA GLY A 202 -6.26 18.73 17.43
C GLY A 202 -5.06 19.08 18.33
N ASP A 203 -4.78 18.24 19.34
CA ASP A 203 -3.71 18.42 20.32
C ASP A 203 -2.31 18.09 19.75
N ARG A 204 -2.27 17.28 18.68
CA ARG A 204 -1.05 16.83 18.02
C ARG A 204 -1.09 17.14 16.54
N ALA A 205 0.02 17.66 16.04
CA ALA A 205 0.17 17.99 14.64
C ALA A 205 1.51 17.52 14.07
N ALA A 206 1.61 17.50 12.75
CA ALA A 206 2.89 17.42 12.07
C ALA A 206 3.05 18.57 11.08
N VAL A 207 4.26 19.08 10.95
CA VAL A 207 4.66 19.90 9.81
C VAL A 207 5.41 19.02 8.84
N VAL A 208 4.91 18.95 7.62
CA VAL A 208 5.53 18.20 6.52
C VAL A 208 6.31 19.17 5.64
N PHE A 209 7.60 18.92 5.50
CA PHE A 209 8.52 19.64 4.61
C PHE A 209 8.78 18.84 3.34
N ALA A 210 9.22 19.50 2.27
CA ALA A 210 9.58 18.78 1.04
C ALA A 210 10.94 18.09 1.21
N ARG A 211 11.84 18.68 2.01
CA ARG A 211 13.22 18.20 2.20
C ARG A 211 13.71 18.38 3.64
N PRO A 212 14.63 17.52 4.13
CA PRO A 212 15.16 17.63 5.50
C PRO A 212 15.84 18.98 5.80
N GLU A 213 16.55 19.56 4.83
CA GLU A 213 17.33 20.79 5.00
C GLU A 213 16.43 22.01 5.29
N GLU A 214 15.16 21.96 4.88
CA GLU A 214 14.18 23.01 5.12
C GLU A 214 13.82 23.11 6.62
N ILE A 215 13.85 22.01 7.37
CA ILE A 215 13.32 21.96 8.74
C ILE A 215 14.04 22.96 9.65
N SER A 216 15.36 22.83 9.77
CA SER A 216 16.13 23.69 10.68
C SER A 216 16.19 25.13 10.18
N ALA A 217 16.21 25.34 8.86
CA ALA A 217 16.23 26.66 8.26
C ALA A 217 14.91 27.43 8.49
N PHE A 218 13.79 26.73 8.62
CA PHE A 218 12.46 27.34 8.79
C PHE A 218 12.11 27.68 10.24
N ILE A 219 12.82 27.08 11.22
CA ILE A 219 12.54 27.26 12.64
C ILE A 219 13.40 28.39 13.21
N GLN A 220 12.76 29.45 13.68
CA GLN A 220 13.43 30.57 14.33
C GLN A 220 13.36 30.44 15.86
N ARG A 221 14.52 30.44 16.52
CA ARG A 221 14.58 30.55 17.98
C ARG A 221 14.33 32.00 18.39
N ARG A 222 13.10 32.30 18.82
CA ARG A 222 12.69 33.65 19.19
C ARG A 222 11.53 33.59 20.17
N CYS A 223 11.71 34.23 21.32
CA CYS A 223 10.63 34.47 22.27
C CYS A 223 9.78 35.68 21.83
N PRO A 224 8.51 35.74 22.27
CA PRO A 224 7.63 36.89 22.02
C PRO A 224 8.29 38.22 22.39
#